data_AF-A0A7C0XFR0-F1
#
_entry.id   AF-A0A7C0XFR0-F1
#
_cell.length_a   1.000
_cell.length_b   1.000
_cell.length_c   1.000
_cell.angle_alpha   90.00
_cell.angle_beta   90.00
_cell.angle_gamma   90.00
#
_symmetry.space_group_name_H-M   'P 1'
#
loop_
_entity.id
_entity.type
_entity.pdbx_description
1 polymer ?
#
loop_
_entity_poly.entity_id
_entity_poly.type
_entity_poly.pdbx_seq_one_letter_code
_entity_poly.pdbx_strand_id
1 'polypeptide(L)'
;MQSRHLAPLYGGKTPLSPENRDFLVIERVPEIFHAGHVHVLGYSNYRGVLIINSGAWQEQTEYMRRLGFVPTPGKVPVVNLQTLEVMTIPFS
;
A
#
# COMPACT_ATOMS: atom_id res chain seq x y z
N MET A 1 7.22 7.29 -2.19
CA MET A 1 6.74 8.52 -2.88
C MET A 1 7.83 9.38 -3.49
N GLN A 2 9.02 9.43 -2.90
CA GLN A 2 10.14 10.26 -3.36
C GLN A 2 10.53 10.01 -4.83
N SER A 3 10.52 8.75 -5.29
CA SER A 3 10.89 8.40 -6.68
C SER A 3 9.81 8.71 -7.73
N ARG A 4 8.61 9.14 -7.32
CA ARG A 4 7.49 9.47 -8.24
C ARG A 4 7.12 8.36 -9.24
N HIS A 5 7.28 7.10 -8.86
CA HIS A 5 6.98 5.94 -9.72
C HIS A 5 6.53 4.75 -8.84
N LEU A 6 5.55 3.98 -9.31
CA LEU A 6 4.96 2.86 -8.56
C LEU A 6 5.88 1.64 -8.44
N ALA A 7 6.60 1.29 -9.51
CA ALA A 7 7.57 0.19 -9.53
C ALA A 7 8.80 0.50 -10.42
N PRO A 8 9.73 1.37 -9.98
CA PRO A 8 10.81 1.89 -10.84
C PRO A 8 11.94 0.88 -11.14
N LEU A 9 11.95 -0.28 -10.48
CA LEU A 9 13.00 -1.27 -10.65
C LEU A 9 12.69 -2.21 -11.82
N TYR A 10 13.48 -2.14 -12.89
CA TYR A 10 13.43 -3.08 -14.00
C TYR A 10 14.17 -4.40 -13.67
N GLY A 11 13.65 -5.54 -14.15
CA GLY A 11 14.27 -6.87 -13.96
C GLY A 11 14.13 -7.45 -12.54
N GLY A 12 13.33 -6.80 -11.68
CA GLY A 12 13.04 -7.29 -10.33
C GLY A 12 11.94 -8.36 -10.29
N LYS A 13 11.38 -8.59 -9.11
CA LYS A 13 10.25 -9.52 -8.91
C LYS A 13 8.92 -8.99 -9.45
N THR A 14 8.82 -7.68 -9.67
CA THR A 14 7.62 -7.05 -10.24
C THR A 14 7.74 -7.03 -11.77
N PRO A 15 6.92 -7.78 -12.50
CA PRO A 15 6.92 -7.72 -13.96
C PRO A 15 6.38 -6.36 -14.43
N LEU A 16 7.02 -5.79 -15.45
CA LEU A 16 6.62 -4.54 -16.09
C LEU A 16 6.23 -4.82 -17.53
N SER A 17 5.04 -4.36 -17.94
CA SER A 17 4.59 -4.50 -19.32
C SER A 17 5.41 -3.58 -20.24
N PRO A 18 5.87 -4.05 -21.42
CA PRO A 18 6.63 -3.24 -22.36
C PRO A 18 5.69 -2.32 -23.16
N GLU A 19 5.09 -1.35 -22.48
CA GLU A 19 4.21 -0.36 -23.09
C GLU A 19 5.00 0.75 -23.78
N ASN A 20 4.39 1.39 -24.78
CA ASN A 20 4.97 2.57 -25.45
C ASN A 20 4.98 3.84 -24.58
N ARG A 21 4.24 3.82 -23.46
CA ARG A 21 4.19 4.86 -22.45
C ARG A 21 4.24 4.23 -21.06
N ASP A 22 4.98 4.84 -20.16
CA ASP A 22 5.02 4.44 -18.76
C ASP A 22 3.84 5.02 -17.97
N PHE A 23 2.88 4.17 -17.61
CA PHE A 23 1.70 4.54 -16.82
C PHE A 23 1.93 4.44 -15.30
N LEU A 24 3.11 3.98 -14.87
CA LEU A 24 3.43 3.80 -13.45
C LEU A 24 4.11 5.05 -12.85
N VAL A 25 4.41 6.05 -13.67
CA VAL A 25 4.86 7.37 -13.23
C VAL A 25 3.74 8.12 -12.51
N ILE A 26 4.03 8.63 -11.32
CA ILE A 26 3.13 9.47 -10.53
C ILE A 26 3.35 10.92 -10.97
N GLU A 27 2.63 11.33 -12.02
CA GLU A 27 2.75 12.67 -12.62
C GLU A 27 2.31 13.79 -11.66
N ARG A 28 1.17 13.62 -10.97
CA ARG A 28 0.63 14.59 -10.00
C ARG A 28 0.79 14.11 -8.57
N VAL A 29 1.12 15.01 -7.64
CA VAL A 29 1.17 14.66 -6.21
C VAL A 29 -0.27 14.34 -5.77
N PRO A 30 -0.60 13.13 -5.29
CA PRO A 30 -1.91 12.85 -4.73
C PRO A 30 -1.98 13.29 -3.26
N GLU A 31 -3.18 13.51 -2.76
CA GLU A 31 -3.44 13.74 -1.32
C GLU A 31 -3.40 12.43 -0.53
N ILE A 32 -3.83 11.33 -1.15
CA ILE A 32 -3.82 9.97 -0.57
C ILE A 32 -3.14 9.00 -1.53
N PHE A 33 -2.18 8.25 -1.02
CA PHE A 33 -1.57 7.10 -1.68
C PHE A 33 -2.00 5.82 -0.97
N HIS A 34 -2.84 5.02 -1.63
CA HIS A 34 -3.29 3.74 -1.10
C HIS A 34 -2.52 2.57 -1.72
N ALA A 35 -2.17 1.60 -0.88
CA ALA A 35 -1.49 0.37 -1.24
C ALA A 35 -2.11 -0.85 -0.57
N GLY A 36 -1.71 -2.03 -1.03
CA GLY A 36 -2.09 -3.32 -0.47
C GLY A 36 -0.94 -4.31 -0.58
N HIS A 37 -1.25 -5.54 -1.01
CA HIS A 37 -0.33 -6.63 -1.34
C HIS A 37 0.51 -7.19 -0.19
N VAL A 38 1.06 -6.35 0.69
CA VAL A 38 1.89 -6.79 1.81
C VAL A 38 1.06 -7.45 2.91
N HIS A 39 -0.22 -7.11 3.06
CA HIS A 39 -1.14 -7.67 4.08
C HIS A 39 -0.88 -7.15 5.51
N VAL A 40 -0.14 -6.06 5.68
CA VAL A 40 -0.05 -5.30 6.95
C VAL A 40 -0.74 -3.97 6.81
N LEU A 41 -1.61 -3.65 7.76
CA LEU A 41 -2.21 -2.34 7.90
C LEU A 41 -1.18 -1.37 8.46
N GLY A 42 -1.04 -0.23 7.79
CA GLY A 42 -0.18 0.85 8.26
C GLY A 42 -0.52 2.14 7.53
N TYR A 43 -0.37 3.27 8.22
CA TYR A 43 -0.56 4.57 7.60
C TYR A 43 0.42 5.58 8.19
N SER A 44 0.77 6.59 7.40
CA SER A 44 1.66 7.68 7.80
C SER A 44 1.41 8.90 6.94
N ASN A 45 1.80 10.08 7.43
CA ASN A 45 1.88 11.26 6.60
C ASN A 45 3.31 11.46 6.11
N TYR A 46 3.48 11.66 4.80
CA TYR A 46 4.75 12.03 4.20
C TYR A 46 4.57 13.30 3.38
N ARG A 47 5.10 14.42 3.89
CA ARG A 47 5.07 15.74 3.23
C ARG A 47 3.66 16.15 2.77
N GLY A 48 2.66 15.93 3.63
CA GLY A 48 1.26 16.28 3.35
C GLY A 48 0.47 15.20 2.61
N VAL A 49 1.11 14.12 2.16
CA VAL A 49 0.41 12.98 1.55
C VAL A 49 0.14 11.91 2.60
N LEU A 50 -1.12 11.51 2.73
CA LEU A 50 -1.49 10.33 3.49
C LEU A 50 -1.09 9.07 2.72
N ILE A 51 -0.12 8.32 3.24
CA ILE A 51 0.26 7.00 2.72
C ILE A 51 -0.47 5.95 3.57
N ILE A 52 -1.23 5.06 2.94
CA ILE A 52 -2.02 4.05 3.64
C ILE A 52 -1.92 2.68 2.96
N ASN A 53 -1.62 1.65 3.74
CA ASN A 53 -1.77 0.24 3.37
C ASN A 53 -2.95 -0.33 4.14
N SER A 54 -3.94 -0.87 3.43
CA SER A 54 -5.18 -1.35 4.04
C SER A 54 -5.09 -2.72 4.71
N GLY A 55 -3.91 -3.36 4.70
CA GLY A 55 -3.77 -4.73 5.20
C GLY A 55 -4.48 -5.73 4.31
N ALA A 56 -5.14 -6.73 4.92
CA ALA A 56 -5.82 -7.80 4.20
C ALA A 56 -6.97 -8.41 5.03
N TRP A 57 -7.63 -9.39 4.43
CA TRP A 57 -8.62 -10.26 5.09
C TRP A 57 -8.13 -11.71 5.20
N GLN A 58 -6.87 -11.96 4.84
CA GLN A 58 -6.27 -13.29 4.81
C GLN A 58 -5.40 -13.53 6.05
N GLU A 59 -5.66 -14.62 6.74
CA GLU A 59 -4.82 -15.13 7.84
C GLU A 59 -3.42 -15.54 7.37
N GLN A 60 -2.51 -15.73 8.32
CA GLN A 60 -1.13 -16.12 8.02
C GLN A 60 -1.06 -17.47 7.27
N THR A 61 -0.62 -17.42 6.01
CA THR A 61 -0.39 -18.62 5.19
C THR A 61 0.90 -19.33 5.60
N GLU A 62 1.05 -20.59 5.21
CA GLU A 62 2.30 -21.33 5.44
C GLU A 62 3.50 -20.67 4.74
N TYR A 63 3.30 -20.15 3.52
CA TYR A 63 4.32 -19.41 2.80
C TYR A 63 4.78 -18.17 3.57
N MET A 64 3.84 -17.37 4.09
CA MET A 64 4.15 -16.22 4.93
C MET A 64 4.90 -16.63 6.20
N ARG A 65 4.48 -17.72 6.86
CA ARG A 65 5.15 -18.25 8.05
C ARG A 65 6.59 -18.68 7.77
N ARG A 66 6.82 -19.38 6.65
CA ARG A 66 8.17 -19.78 6.21
C ARG A 66 9.09 -18.57 5.95
N LEU A 67 8.51 -17.42 5.58
CA LEU A 67 9.24 -16.16 5.41
C LEU A 67 9.32 -15.31 6.68
N GLY A 68 8.78 -15.78 7.82
CA GLY A 68 8.72 -15.00 9.07
C GLY A 68 7.79 -13.79 9.02
N PHE A 69 6.84 -13.77 8.08
CA PHE A 69 5.94 -12.64 7.84
C PHE A 69 4.60 -12.81 8.58
N VAL A 70 4.13 -11.76 9.26
CA VAL A 70 2.89 -11.76 10.05
C VAL A 70 1.91 -10.72 9.49
N PRO A 71 0.76 -11.12 8.91
CA PRO A 71 -0.25 -10.19 8.41
C PRO A 71 -1.08 -9.59 9.56
N THR A 72 -1.87 -8.57 9.24
CA THR A 72 -2.86 -7.98 10.16
C THR A 72 -4.27 -8.08 9.55
N PRO A 73 -4.86 -9.29 9.51
CA PRO A 73 -6.18 -9.48 8.91
C PRO A 73 -7.28 -8.79 9.72
N GLY A 74 -8.42 -8.52 9.08
CA GLY A 74 -9.64 -8.12 9.78
C GLY A 74 -9.64 -6.69 10.33
N LYS A 75 -8.81 -5.79 9.77
CA LYS A 75 -8.77 -4.38 10.17
C LYS A 75 -9.05 -3.48 8.98
N VAL A 76 -10.00 -2.56 9.12
CA VAL A 76 -10.40 -1.64 8.05
C VAL A 76 -10.01 -0.21 8.44
N PRO A 77 -9.11 0.45 7.69
CA PRO A 77 -8.88 1.87 7.88
C PRO A 77 -9.99 2.69 7.21
N VAL A 78 -10.52 3.67 7.93
CA VAL A 78 -11.50 4.66 7.47
C VAL A 78 -10.84 6.02 7.50
N VAL A 79 -10.87 6.74 6.37
CA VAL A 79 -10.25 8.05 6.21
C VAL A 79 -11.33 9.12 6.16
N ASN A 80 -11.22 10.13 7.01
CA ASN A 80 -12.00 11.36 6.87
C ASN A 80 -11.41 12.19 5.72
N LEU A 81 -12.16 12.38 4.63
CA LEU A 81 -11.64 13.07 3.44
C LEU A 81 -11.44 14.58 3.62
N GLN A 82 -12.02 15.19 4.66
CA GLN A 82 -11.83 16.60 4.97
C GLN A 82 -10.56 16.83 5.80
N THR A 83 -10.28 15.96 6.77
CA THR A 83 -9.16 16.13 7.71
C THR A 83 -7.97 15.23 7.41
N LEU A 84 -8.15 14.21 6.56
CA LEU A 84 -7.22 13.10 6.30
C LEU A 84 -6.86 12.28 7.55
N GLU A 85 -7.64 12.41 8.63
CA GLU A 85 -7.51 11.57 9.81
C GLU A 85 -7.94 10.14 9.52
N VAL A 86 -7.21 9.19 10.10
CA VAL A 86 -7.45 7.75 9.90
C VAL A 86 -7.93 7.12 11.20
N MET A 87 -9.08 6.45 11.13
CA MET A 87 -9.58 5.55 12.16
C MET A 87 -9.41 4.10 11.69
N THR A 88 -9.16 3.15 12.60
CA THR A 88 -9.14 1.72 12.25
C THR A 88 -10.27 0.99 12.95
N ILE A 89 -11.09 0.26 12.19
CA ILE A 89 -12.19 -0.55 12.69
C ILE A 89 -11.75 -2.03 12.68
N PRO A 90 -11.66 -2.71 13.84
CA PRO A 90 -11.40 -4.14 13.91
C PRO A 90 -12.67 -4.96 13.65
N PHE A 91 -12.52 -6.07 12.93
CA PHE A 91 -13.54 -7.09 12.63
C PHE A 91 -13.09 -8.50 13.03
N SER A 92 -11.92 -8.59 13.67
CA SER A 92 -11.31 -9.79 14.25
C SER A 92 -11.47 -9.80 15.77
#